data_AF-A0A397H139-F1
#
_entry.id   AF-A0A397H139-F1
#
_cell.length_a   1.000
_cell.length_b   1.000
_cell.length_c   1.000
_cell.angle_alpha   90.00
_cell.angle_beta   90.00
_cell.angle_gamma   90.00
#
_symmetry.space_group_name_H-M   'P 1'
#
loop_
_entity.id
_entity.type
_entity.pdbx_description
1 polymer ?
#
loop_
_entity_poly.entity_id
_entity_poly.type
_entity_poly.pdbx_seq_one_letter_code
_entity_poly.pdbx_strand_id
1 'polypeptide(L)'
;MALQTITVTYTDNKYLSLVDAASRTPLYHVKVCRQVPQMEMIRLSPAPGNDREDQAFPEDENAYFQRRVYTAKFKMTSLNGHLQIREHRDVLLSRKGILSTSYSFTSPALSAANIISSSSSPASSAVLTWEADQTGNLGDFRLVKEAENESDRKVLARFRNKAFSNEKVGTFEVDAGLNQLVKDEAVISGLAMLSMVQSINLAGMIMLGGS
;
A
#
# COMPACT_ATOMS: atom_id res chain seq x y z
N MET A 1 -11.57 -16.80 -7.54
CA MET A 1 -11.67 -15.53 -6.78
C MET A 1 -11.54 -14.39 -7.78
N ALA A 2 -12.41 -13.38 -7.71
CA ALA A 2 -12.33 -12.22 -8.60
C ALA A 2 -11.19 -11.30 -8.13
N LEU A 3 -10.32 -10.90 -9.04
CA LEU A 3 -9.21 -9.99 -8.76
C LEU A 3 -9.55 -8.59 -9.26
N GLN A 4 -9.25 -7.60 -8.43
CA GLN A 4 -9.24 -6.20 -8.82
C GLN A 4 -7.80 -5.79 -9.10
N THR A 5 -7.54 -5.28 -10.31
CA THR A 5 -6.22 -4.78 -10.70
C THR A 5 -6.20 -3.25 -10.61
N ILE A 6 -5.28 -2.71 -9.82
CA ILE A 6 -5.10 -1.27 -9.63
C ILE A 6 -3.77 -0.87 -10.25
N THR A 7 -3.80 -0.04 -11.29
CA THR A 7 -2.60 0.46 -11.96
C THR A 7 -2.04 1.65 -11.21
N VAL A 8 -0.73 1.65 -10.97
CA VAL A 8 0.01 2.75 -10.32
C VAL A 8 0.81 3.50 -11.38
N THR A 9 0.47 4.77 -11.61
CA THR A 9 1.16 5.65 -12.57
C THR A 9 1.81 6.84 -11.85
N TYR A 10 2.97 7.26 -12.35
CA TYR A 10 3.52 8.57 -12.01
C TYR A 10 2.70 9.64 -12.73
N THR A 11 2.46 10.76 -12.05
CA THR A 11 1.94 11.97 -12.69
C THR A 11 3.01 13.06 -12.70
N ASP A 12 2.89 13.99 -13.65
CA ASP A 12 3.85 15.07 -13.87
C ASP A 12 4.06 15.96 -12.62
N ASN A 13 3.07 15.99 -11.71
CA ASN A 13 3.12 16.79 -10.49
C ASN A 13 3.56 16.00 -9.24
N LYS A 14 4.40 14.96 -9.40
CA LYS A 14 5.07 14.26 -8.28
C LYS A 14 4.12 13.52 -7.33
N TYR A 15 2.95 13.07 -7.81
CA TYR A 15 2.09 12.16 -7.06
C TYR A 15 1.90 10.85 -7.83
N LEU A 16 1.39 9.83 -7.13
CA LEU A 16 0.97 8.58 -7.75
C LEU A 16 -0.54 8.60 -7.93
N SER A 17 -0.98 8.29 -9.14
CA SER A 17 -2.39 8.02 -9.44
C SER A 17 -2.62 6.52 -9.46
N LEU A 18 -3.61 6.07 -8.68
CA LEU A 18 -3.98 4.67 -8.59
C LEU A 18 -5.37 4.50 -9.18
N VAL A 19 -5.44 3.78 -10.29
CA VAL A 19 -6.64 3.68 -11.13
C VAL A 19 -7.05 2.21 -11.27
N ASP A 20 -8.34 1.91 -11.15
CA ASP A 20 -8.87 0.59 -11.45
C ASP A 20 -8.65 0.27 -12.94
N ALA A 21 -8.01 -0.86 -13.24
CA ALA A 21 -7.64 -1.20 -14.61
C ALA A 21 -8.85 -1.55 -15.49
N ALA A 22 -9.92 -2.09 -14.90
CA ALA A 22 -11.11 -2.51 -15.64
C ALA A 22 -12.03 -1.32 -15.93
N SER A 23 -12.32 -0.50 -14.91
CA SER A 23 -13.24 0.63 -15.05
C SER A 23 -12.57 1.95 -15.40
N ARG A 24 -11.23 2.01 -15.35
CA ARG A 24 -10.43 3.25 -15.45
C ARG A 24 -10.82 4.30 -14.41
N THR A 25 -11.48 3.88 -13.32
CA THR A 25 -11.91 4.79 -12.26
C THR A 25 -10.73 5.10 -11.34
N PRO A 26 -10.42 6.38 -11.07
CA PRO A 26 -9.38 6.74 -10.12
C PRO A 26 -9.84 6.36 -8.71
N LEU A 27 -9.01 5.58 -8.01
CA LEU A 27 -9.31 5.04 -6.68
C LEU A 27 -8.56 5.81 -5.59
N TYR A 28 -7.30 6.17 -5.85
CA TYR A 28 -6.47 6.88 -4.88
C TYR A 28 -5.54 7.90 -5.54
N HIS A 29 -5.30 8.99 -4.81
CA HIS A 29 -4.17 9.87 -5.05
C HIS A 29 -3.19 9.74 -3.89
N VAL A 30 -1.91 9.56 -4.20
CA VAL A 30 -0.85 9.45 -3.20
C VAL A 30 0.19 10.54 -3.43
N LYS A 31 0.23 11.50 -2.52
CA LYS A 31 1.30 12.50 -2.47
C LYS A 31 2.56 11.81 -1.96
N VAL A 32 3.69 12.01 -2.64
CA VAL A 32 5.00 11.53 -2.19
C VAL A 32 5.86 12.76 -1.87
N CYS A 33 6.38 12.85 -0.66
CA CYS A 33 7.10 14.02 -0.14
C CYS A 33 8.46 13.63 0.46
N ARG A 34 9.41 14.56 0.42
CA ARG A 34 10.69 14.43 1.15
C ARG A 34 10.55 14.79 2.63
N GLN A 35 9.51 15.55 2.99
CA GLN A 35 9.18 15.95 4.35
C GLN A 35 8.22 14.93 4.98
N VAL A 36 8.13 14.92 6.31
CA VAL A 36 7.21 14.04 7.04
C VAL A 36 5.79 14.64 6.98
N PRO A 37 4.74 13.84 6.69
CA PRO A 37 4.78 12.43 6.28
C PRO A 37 5.29 12.24 4.84
N GLN A 38 6.11 11.21 4.63
CA GLN A 38 6.73 10.93 3.32
C GLN A 38 5.71 10.46 2.27
N MET A 39 4.59 9.88 2.69
CA MET A 39 3.46 9.64 1.79
C MET A 39 2.13 9.96 2.46
N GLU A 40 1.21 10.51 1.68
CA GLU A 40 -0.17 10.79 2.07
C GLU A 40 -1.12 10.26 1.00
N MET A 41 -1.98 9.31 1.37
CA MET A 41 -2.97 8.70 0.48
C MET A 41 -4.36 9.23 0.76
N ILE A 42 -5.03 9.68 -0.30
CA ILE A 42 -6.43 10.06 -0.30
C ILE A 42 -7.19 9.04 -1.14
N ARG A 43 -8.23 8.46 -0.55
CA ARG A 43 -9.21 7.67 -1.29
C ARG A 43 -10.18 8.59 -2.03
N LEU A 44 -10.40 8.28 -3.30
CA LEU A 44 -11.39 8.92 -4.14
C LEU A 44 -12.63 8.03 -4.08
N SER A 45 -13.63 8.45 -3.29
CA SER A 45 -14.92 7.76 -3.26
C SER A 45 -15.50 7.70 -4.68
N PRO A 46 -16.20 6.62 -5.07
CA PRO A 46 -17.05 6.71 -6.25
C PRO A 46 -18.09 7.79 -5.95
N ALA A 47 -18.08 8.89 -6.70
CA ALA A 47 -19.18 9.83 -6.64
C ALA A 47 -20.43 9.08 -7.13
N PRO A 48 -21.48 8.92 -6.31
CA PRO A 48 -22.76 8.49 -6.85
C PRO A 48 -23.28 9.64 -7.70
N GLY A 49 -23.41 9.42 -9.01
CA GLY A 49 -24.10 10.30 -9.94
C GLY A 49 -23.63 11.75 -9.93
N ASN A 50 -22.74 12.10 -10.85
CA ASN A 50 -22.96 13.27 -11.69
C ASN A 50 -21.94 13.25 -12.83
N ASP A 51 -22.48 13.32 -14.05
CA ASP A 51 -21.76 13.53 -15.29
C ASP A 51 -20.87 14.76 -15.18
N ARG A 52 -19.59 14.55 -14.86
CA ARG A 52 -18.52 15.47 -15.21
C ARG A 52 -17.30 14.65 -15.61
N GLU A 53 -17.13 14.59 -16.92
CA GLU A 53 -15.86 14.43 -17.62
C GLU A 53 -14.72 15.08 -16.83
N ASP A 54 -13.58 14.40 -16.76
CA ASP A 54 -12.32 14.90 -16.25
C ASP A 54 -12.42 15.65 -14.91
N GLN A 55 -12.42 14.92 -13.80
CA GLN A 55 -11.99 15.49 -12.53
C GLN A 55 -10.47 15.75 -12.62
N ALA A 56 -10.12 16.81 -13.36
CA ALA A 56 -8.80 17.39 -13.39
C ALA A 56 -8.35 17.61 -11.94
N PHE A 57 -7.13 17.17 -11.66
CA PHE A 57 -6.52 17.44 -10.37
C PHE A 57 -6.53 18.96 -10.14
N PRO A 58 -7.09 19.46 -9.04
CA PRO A 58 -7.21 20.90 -8.84
C PRO A 58 -5.83 21.57 -8.82
N GLU A 59 -5.75 22.75 -9.43
CA GLU A 59 -4.49 23.49 -9.65
C GLU A 59 -3.72 23.78 -8.34
N ASP A 60 -4.44 23.94 -7.21
CA ASP A 60 -3.83 24.06 -5.89
C ASP A 60 -3.80 22.72 -5.16
N GLU A 61 -2.70 22.00 -5.36
CA GLU A 61 -2.46 20.68 -4.81
C GLU A 61 -2.38 20.69 -3.27
N ASN A 62 -1.74 21.70 -2.69
CA ASN A 62 -1.63 21.80 -1.25
C ASN A 62 -2.99 22.05 -0.63
N ALA A 63 -3.81 22.95 -1.20
CA ALA A 63 -5.18 23.12 -0.74
C ALA A 63 -6.03 21.87 -0.95
N TYR A 64 -5.82 21.10 -2.02
CA TYR A 64 -6.56 19.85 -2.27
C TYR A 64 -6.27 18.78 -1.21
N PHE A 65 -5.00 18.56 -0.90
CA PHE A 65 -4.60 17.62 0.14
C PHE A 65 -4.97 18.14 1.55
N GLN A 66 -4.86 19.44 1.81
CA GLN A 66 -5.26 20.05 3.09
C GLN A 66 -6.78 20.01 3.33
N ARG A 67 -7.60 20.14 2.28
CA ARG A 67 -9.07 20.15 2.39
C ARG A 67 -9.67 18.75 2.55
N ARG A 68 -8.92 17.69 2.24
CA ARG A 68 -9.43 16.31 2.29
C ARG A 68 -8.85 15.54 3.46
N VAL A 69 -9.71 14.76 4.11
CA VAL A 69 -9.30 13.84 5.19
C VAL A 69 -8.44 12.74 4.59
N TYR A 70 -7.17 12.69 4.99
CA TYR A 70 -6.24 11.66 4.54
C TYR A 70 -6.74 10.27 4.96
N THR A 71 -6.70 9.33 4.03
CA THR A 71 -7.09 7.95 4.30
C THR A 71 -5.93 7.17 4.89
N ALA A 72 -4.68 7.49 4.50
CA ALA A 72 -3.52 6.97 5.19
C ALA A 72 -2.29 7.89 5.07
N LYS A 73 -1.37 7.80 6.04
CA LYS A 73 -0.08 8.48 6.06
C LYS A 73 1.03 7.49 6.35
N PHE A 74 2.20 7.71 5.76
CA PHE A 74 3.40 6.92 6.03
C PHE A 74 4.52 7.84 6.52
N LYS A 75 5.11 7.44 7.65
CA LYS A 75 6.34 8.03 8.19
C LYS A 75 7.42 6.96 8.31
N MET A 76 8.54 7.15 7.60
CA MET A 76 9.70 6.27 7.72
C MET A 76 10.54 6.66 8.95
N THR A 77 10.88 5.70 9.81
CA THR A 77 11.72 5.86 11.01
C THR A 77 12.90 4.87 10.98
N SER A 78 13.81 5.06 10.03
CA SER A 78 14.96 4.19 9.75
C SER A 78 14.58 2.85 9.11
N LEU A 79 14.40 1.78 9.90
CA LEU A 79 14.11 0.42 9.40
C LEU A 79 12.64 0.04 9.46
N ASN A 80 11.83 0.85 10.16
CA ASN A 80 10.40 0.65 10.33
C ASN A 80 9.62 1.80 9.70
N GLY A 81 8.34 1.52 9.45
CA GLY A 81 7.36 2.48 8.97
C GLY A 81 6.24 2.65 9.99
N HIS A 82 5.86 3.89 10.27
CA HIS A 82 4.60 4.18 10.93
C HIS A 82 3.56 4.50 9.86
N LEU A 83 2.53 3.68 9.79
CA LEU A 83 1.36 3.89 8.95
C LEU A 83 0.24 4.40 9.84
N GLN A 84 -0.33 5.57 9.54
CA GLN A 84 -1.55 6.04 10.18
C GLN A 84 -2.68 5.85 9.17
N ILE A 85 -3.65 4.99 9.45
CA ILE A 85 -4.74 4.64 8.53
C ILE A 85 -6.05 5.18 9.11
N ARG A 86 -6.59 6.22 8.47
CA ARG A 86 -7.61 7.11 9.04
C ARG A 86 -7.14 7.75 10.35
N GLU A 87 -7.99 8.54 11.00
CA GLU A 87 -7.59 9.38 12.14
C GLU A 87 -7.16 8.61 13.41
N HIS A 88 -7.38 7.29 13.49
CA HIS A 88 -7.26 6.53 14.76
C HIS A 88 -6.57 5.17 14.68
N ARG A 89 -5.90 4.80 13.58
CA ARG A 89 -5.23 3.49 13.49
C ARG A 89 -3.76 3.63 13.15
N ASP A 90 -2.93 3.59 14.17
CA ASP A 90 -1.50 3.51 14.01
C ASP A 90 -1.07 2.05 13.82
N VAL A 91 -0.42 1.79 12.70
CA VAL A 91 0.06 0.49 12.27
C VAL A 91 1.56 0.58 12.12
N LEU A 92 2.28 -0.26 12.88
CA LEU A 92 3.72 -0.38 12.75
C LEU A 92 4.04 -1.39 11.65
N LEU A 93 4.65 -0.92 10.56
CA LEU A 93 5.22 -1.75 9.52
C LEU A 93 6.68 -2.04 9.87
N SER A 94 6.95 -3.24 10.36
CA SER A 94 8.27 -3.64 10.84
C SER A 94 8.97 -4.57 9.86
N ARG A 95 10.28 -4.42 9.74
CA ARG A 95 11.10 -5.30 8.92
C ARG A 95 11.36 -6.62 9.65
N LYS A 96 11.26 -7.76 8.95
CA LYS A 96 11.55 -9.09 9.55
C LYS A 96 13.01 -9.34 9.89
N GLY A 97 13.93 -8.61 9.26
CA GLY A 97 15.37 -8.71 9.53
C GLY A 97 16.17 -7.67 8.76
N ILE A 98 17.42 -7.42 9.19
CA ILE A 98 18.28 -6.33 8.68
C ILE A 98 18.61 -6.45 7.18
N LEU A 99 18.61 -7.66 6.64
CA LEU A 99 18.87 -7.92 5.22
C LEU A 99 17.62 -8.40 4.47
N SER A 100 16.48 -8.53 5.17
CA SER A 100 15.25 -9.05 4.57
C SER A 100 14.53 -7.96 3.77
N THR A 101 13.95 -8.27 2.63
CA THR A 101 13.00 -7.37 1.93
C THR A 101 11.56 -7.57 2.41
N SER A 102 11.36 -8.32 3.49
CA SER A 102 10.03 -8.63 4.03
C SER A 102 9.65 -7.71 5.19
N TYR A 103 8.42 -7.24 5.16
CA TYR A 103 7.85 -6.31 6.14
C TYR A 103 6.52 -6.83 6.65
N SER A 104 6.29 -6.75 7.96
CA SER A 104 5.09 -7.26 8.60
C SER A 104 4.38 -6.19 9.40
N PHE A 105 3.07 -6.32 9.52
CA PHE A 105 2.26 -5.46 10.36
C PHE A 105 1.04 -6.23 10.86
N THR A 106 0.53 -5.81 12.01
CA THR A 106 -0.75 -6.31 12.51
C THR A 106 -1.86 -5.50 11.84
N SER A 107 -2.76 -6.17 11.12
CA SER A 107 -3.91 -5.54 10.45
C SER A 107 -5.01 -5.22 11.46
N PRO A 108 -5.32 -3.93 11.71
CA PRO A 108 -6.45 -3.58 12.55
C PRO A 108 -7.79 -3.93 11.90
N ALA A 109 -7.92 -3.82 10.57
CA ALA A 109 -9.17 -4.13 9.88
C ALA A 109 -9.55 -5.60 9.98
N LEU A 110 -8.60 -6.53 9.79
CA LEU A 110 -8.88 -7.97 9.93
C LEU A 110 -9.07 -8.37 11.39
N SER A 111 -8.31 -7.76 12.32
CA SER A 111 -8.47 -8.05 13.75
C SER A 111 -9.86 -7.62 14.25
N ALA A 112 -10.38 -6.47 13.79
CA ALA A 112 -11.73 -6.02 14.11
C ALA A 112 -12.83 -6.93 13.52
N ALA A 113 -12.64 -7.43 12.29
CA ALA A 113 -13.59 -8.35 11.66
C ALA A 113 -13.67 -9.72 12.41
N ASN A 114 -12.54 -10.19 12.94
CA ASN A 114 -12.49 -11.42 13.73
C ASN A 114 -13.25 -11.29 15.06
N ILE A 115 -13.14 -10.15 15.75
CA ILE A 115 -13.83 -9.90 17.04
C ILE A 115 -15.35 -10.01 16.90
N ILE A 116 -15.90 -9.54 15.77
CA ILE A 116 -17.36 -9.57 15.52
C ILE A 116 -17.84 -11.00 15.22
N SER A 117 -16.94 -11.88 14.77
CA SER A 117 -17.30 -13.21 14.25
C SER A 117 -17.09 -14.35 15.27
N SER A 118 -16.35 -14.14 16.36
CA SER A 118 -16.03 -15.20 17.33
C SER A 118 -16.28 -14.76 18.78
N SER A 119 -17.30 -15.34 19.41
CA SER A 119 -17.71 -15.03 20.79
C SER A 119 -17.00 -15.86 21.88
N SER A 120 -15.93 -16.60 21.57
CA SER A 120 -15.40 -17.59 22.53
C SER A 120 -13.87 -17.76 22.57
N SER A 121 -13.07 -16.89 21.96
CA SER A 121 -11.60 -16.91 22.10
C SER A 121 -11.01 -15.52 21.88
N PRO A 122 -9.88 -15.15 22.52
CA PRO A 122 -9.22 -13.88 22.23
C PRO A 122 -8.86 -13.85 20.73
N ALA A 123 -9.39 -12.86 20.01
CA ALA A 123 -9.17 -12.73 18.58
C ALA A 123 -7.67 -12.66 18.30
N SER A 124 -7.12 -13.63 17.57
CA SER A 124 -5.73 -13.60 17.16
C SER A 124 -5.51 -12.39 16.26
N SER A 125 -4.53 -11.56 16.63
CA SER A 125 -4.07 -10.44 15.83
C SER A 125 -3.68 -10.94 14.44
N ALA A 126 -4.33 -10.43 13.39
CA ALA A 126 -4.06 -10.84 12.03
C ALA A 126 -2.76 -10.19 11.55
N VAL A 127 -1.66 -10.92 11.61
CA VAL A 127 -0.37 -10.46 11.07
C VAL A 127 -0.35 -10.65 9.56
N LEU A 128 -0.03 -9.57 8.85
CA LEU A 128 0.16 -9.55 7.41
C LEU A 128 1.62 -9.27 7.09
N THR A 129 2.16 -9.96 6.08
CA THR A 129 3.54 -9.81 5.66
C THR A 129 3.64 -9.56 4.15
N TRP A 130 4.28 -8.45 3.79
CA TRP A 130 4.83 -8.24 2.46
C TRP A 130 6.14 -8.99 2.33
N GLU A 131 6.27 -9.81 1.30
CA GLU A 131 7.49 -10.54 0.96
C GLU A 131 7.67 -10.63 -0.55
N ALA A 132 8.89 -10.95 -0.99
CA ALA A 132 9.18 -11.14 -2.41
C ALA A 132 8.34 -12.30 -2.96
N ASP A 133 7.70 -12.09 -4.11
CA ASP A 133 6.98 -13.15 -4.80
C ASP A 133 7.99 -14.04 -5.55
N GLN A 134 8.31 -15.20 -4.99
CA GLN A 134 9.28 -16.15 -5.56
C GLN A 134 8.90 -16.67 -6.96
N THR A 135 7.63 -16.51 -7.36
CA THR A 135 7.12 -16.91 -8.67
C THR A 135 7.09 -15.78 -9.70
N GLY A 136 7.35 -14.54 -9.25
CA GLY A 136 7.27 -13.33 -10.06
C GLY A 136 8.61 -12.83 -10.57
N ASN A 137 8.58 -11.65 -11.19
CA ASN A 137 9.80 -10.95 -11.60
C ASN A 137 10.50 -10.31 -10.40
N LEU A 138 11.77 -9.92 -10.59
CA LEU A 138 12.50 -9.15 -9.59
C LEU A 138 11.74 -7.85 -9.26
N GLY A 139 11.42 -7.67 -7.98
CA GLY A 139 10.64 -6.53 -7.49
C GLY A 139 9.14 -6.79 -7.36
N ASP A 140 8.66 -7.99 -7.69
CA ASP A 140 7.30 -8.41 -7.36
C ASP A 140 7.20 -8.78 -5.87
N PHE A 141 6.10 -8.38 -5.25
CA PHE A 141 5.84 -8.66 -3.85
C PHE A 141 4.43 -9.22 -3.67
N ARG A 142 4.23 -9.99 -2.61
CA ARG A 142 2.92 -10.49 -2.20
C ARG A 142 2.66 -10.18 -0.73
N LEU A 143 1.42 -9.83 -0.44
CA LEU A 143 0.90 -9.66 0.90
C LEU A 143 0.23 -10.96 1.32
N VAL A 144 0.80 -11.62 2.32
CA VAL A 144 0.28 -12.85 2.88
C VAL A 144 -0.31 -12.60 4.26
N LYS A 145 -1.40 -13.29 4.58
CA LYS A 145 -1.84 -13.47 5.96
C LYS A 145 -1.02 -14.59 6.58
N GLU A 146 -0.29 -14.29 7.65
CA GLU A 146 0.43 -15.32 8.39
C GLU A 146 -0.53 -16.32 9.01
N ALA A 147 -0.14 -17.59 8.98
CA ALA A 147 -0.84 -18.70 9.57
C ALA A 147 0.19 -19.66 10.18
N GLU A 148 -0.24 -20.45 11.17
CA GLU A 148 0.64 -21.43 11.82
C GLU A 148 1.15 -22.49 10.84
N ASN A 149 0.33 -22.83 9.84
CA ASN A 149 0.69 -23.74 8.76
C ASN A 149 0.82 -23.00 7.42
N GLU A 150 1.85 -23.34 6.63
CA GLU A 150 2.01 -22.81 5.26
C GLU A 150 0.83 -23.17 4.34
N SER A 151 0.13 -24.28 4.59
CA SER A 151 -1.07 -24.67 3.85
C SER A 151 -2.24 -23.70 4.01
N ASP A 152 -2.29 -22.99 5.14
CA ASP A 152 -3.37 -22.04 5.46
C ASP A 152 -2.99 -20.59 5.09
N ARG A 153 -1.80 -20.42 4.53
CA ARG A 153 -1.26 -19.13 4.14
C ARG A 153 -2.02 -18.58 2.94
N LYS A 154 -2.77 -17.50 3.19
CA LYS A 154 -3.58 -16.84 2.15
C LYS A 154 -2.88 -15.60 1.60
N VAL A 155 -2.74 -15.51 0.28
CA VAL A 155 -2.33 -14.28 -0.42
C VAL A 155 -3.54 -13.35 -0.51
N LEU A 156 -3.40 -12.12 -0.02
CA LEU A 156 -4.46 -11.10 -0.03
C LEU A 156 -4.28 -10.08 -1.14
N ALA A 157 -3.03 -9.73 -1.44
CA ALA A 157 -2.68 -8.82 -2.51
C ALA A 157 -1.33 -9.21 -3.12
N ARG A 158 -1.10 -8.79 -4.37
CA ARG A 158 0.20 -8.83 -5.01
C ARG A 158 0.52 -7.46 -5.59
N PHE A 159 1.79 -7.09 -5.59
CA PHE A 159 2.32 -5.99 -6.36
C PHE A 159 3.17 -6.58 -7.48
N ARG A 160 2.82 -6.26 -8.72
CA ARG A 160 3.60 -6.58 -9.91
C ARG A 160 4.39 -5.35 -10.31
N ASN A 161 5.70 -5.46 -10.25
CA ASN A 161 6.59 -4.38 -10.65
C ASN A 161 6.61 -4.27 -12.18
N LYS A 162 6.47 -3.04 -12.70
CA LYS A 162 6.67 -2.79 -14.12
C LYS A 162 8.07 -2.21 -14.32
N ALA A 163 9.05 -3.11 -14.34
CA ALA A 163 10.44 -2.74 -14.57
C ALA A 163 10.60 -1.94 -15.87
N PHE A 164 11.48 -0.93 -15.85
CA PHE A 164 11.86 -0.08 -16.99
C PHE A 164 10.77 0.83 -17.58
N SER A 165 9.73 1.14 -16.82
CA SER A 165 8.68 2.07 -17.25
C SER A 165 8.76 3.40 -16.51
N ASN A 166 8.91 4.50 -17.23
CA ASN A 166 8.97 5.85 -16.64
C ASN A 166 7.57 6.39 -16.26
N GLU A 167 6.51 5.87 -16.87
CA GLU A 167 5.12 6.32 -16.66
C GLU A 167 4.35 5.46 -15.64
N LYS A 168 4.79 4.21 -15.44
CA LYS A 168 4.04 3.19 -14.67
C LYS A 168 4.98 2.54 -13.67
N VAL A 169 4.60 2.59 -12.40
CA VAL A 169 5.34 1.96 -11.29
C VAL A 169 5.09 0.45 -11.29
N GLY A 170 3.83 0.06 -11.47
CA GLY A 170 3.40 -1.33 -11.34
C GLY A 170 1.90 -1.45 -11.18
N THR A 171 1.45 -2.62 -10.74
CA THR A 171 0.03 -2.90 -10.50
C THR A 171 -0.18 -3.66 -9.20
N PHE A 172 -1.19 -3.26 -8.42
CA PHE A 172 -1.69 -4.08 -7.33
C PHE A 172 -2.79 -5.03 -7.83
N GLU A 173 -2.65 -6.32 -7.57
CA GLU A 173 -3.70 -7.32 -7.72
C GLU A 173 -4.27 -7.60 -6.32
N VAL A 174 -5.52 -7.22 -6.07
CA VAL A 174 -6.16 -7.35 -4.76
C VAL A 174 -7.41 -8.20 -4.91
N ASP A 175 -7.70 -9.08 -3.94
CA ASP A 175 -8.95 -9.84 -3.92
C ASP A 175 -10.14 -8.86 -3.85
N ALA A 176 -11.01 -8.90 -4.87
CA ALA A 176 -12.12 -7.97 -5.02
C ALA A 176 -13.12 -8.05 -3.86
N GLY A 177 -13.22 -9.24 -3.23
CA GLY A 177 -14.09 -9.49 -2.08
C GLY A 177 -13.57 -8.98 -0.74
N LEU A 178 -12.35 -8.41 -0.70
CA LEU A 178 -11.83 -7.82 0.54
C LEU A 178 -12.61 -6.57 0.94
N ASN A 179 -12.79 -6.40 2.24
CA ASN A 179 -13.30 -5.14 2.79
C ASN A 179 -12.38 -3.99 2.36
N GLN A 180 -13.00 -2.87 2.02
CA GLN A 180 -12.29 -1.67 1.59
C GLN A 180 -11.18 -1.22 2.56
N LEU A 181 -11.37 -1.34 3.87
CA LEU A 181 -10.33 -1.03 4.85
C LEU A 181 -9.08 -1.90 4.68
N VAL A 182 -9.27 -3.19 4.36
CA VAL A 182 -8.17 -4.11 4.09
C VAL A 182 -7.50 -3.76 2.77
N LYS A 183 -8.26 -3.30 1.77
CA LYS A 183 -7.70 -2.79 0.51
C LYS A 183 -6.85 -1.54 0.75
N ASP A 184 -7.35 -0.59 1.54
CA ASP A 184 -6.62 0.63 1.91
C ASP A 184 -5.32 0.28 2.66
N GLU A 185 -5.37 -0.65 3.62
CA GLU A 185 -4.21 -1.18 4.34
C GLU A 185 -3.19 -1.84 3.39
N ALA A 186 -3.64 -2.70 2.48
CA ALA A 186 -2.78 -3.37 1.52
C ALA A 186 -2.07 -2.36 0.61
N VAL A 187 -2.80 -1.40 0.03
CA VAL A 187 -2.23 -0.41 -0.89
C VAL A 187 -1.21 0.48 -0.20
N ILE A 188 -1.54 1.09 0.95
CA ILE A 188 -0.59 2.00 1.62
C ILE A 188 0.63 1.25 2.18
N SER A 189 0.44 0.06 2.76
CA SER A 189 1.56 -0.73 3.29
C SER A 189 2.47 -1.24 2.19
N GLY A 190 1.91 -1.60 1.02
CA GLY A 190 2.67 -1.97 -0.16
C GLY A 190 3.52 -0.82 -0.69
N LEU A 191 2.93 0.36 -0.85
CA LEU A 191 3.67 1.57 -1.28
C LEU A 191 4.76 1.95 -0.28
N ALA A 192 4.46 1.90 1.02
CA ALA A 192 5.43 2.11 2.10
C ALA A 192 6.60 1.14 2.03
N MET A 193 6.30 -0.16 1.89
CA MET A 193 7.31 -1.20 1.75
C MET A 193 8.20 -0.94 0.52
N LEU A 194 7.61 -0.63 -0.64
CA LEU A 194 8.37 -0.34 -1.86
C LEU A 194 9.32 0.85 -1.68
N SER A 195 8.85 1.93 -1.05
CA SER A 195 9.70 3.09 -0.73
C SER A 195 10.86 2.72 0.18
N MET A 196 10.64 1.86 1.18
CA MET A 196 11.70 1.41 2.08
C MET A 196 12.71 0.51 1.36
N VAL A 197 12.24 -0.46 0.56
CA VAL A 197 13.11 -1.34 -0.23
C VAL A 197 13.99 -0.52 -1.20
N GLN A 198 13.41 0.47 -1.89
CA GLN A 198 14.17 1.35 -2.79
C GLN A 198 15.22 2.18 -2.04
N SER A 199 14.88 2.72 -0.87
CA SER A 199 15.82 3.50 -0.07
C SER A 199 17.04 2.69 0.39
N ILE A 200 16.85 1.40 0.69
CA ILE A 200 17.93 0.48 1.09
C ILE A 200 18.81 0.14 -0.10
N ASN A 201 18.22 -0.15 -1.26
CA ASN A 201 18.98 -0.42 -2.47
C ASN A 201 19.86 0.78 -2.83
N LEU A 202 19.33 2.00 -2.70
CA LEU A 202 20.10 3.22 -2.92
C LEU A 202 21.22 3.39 -1.89
N ALA A 203 20.93 3.20 -0.59
CA ALA A 203 21.93 3.30 0.47
C ALA A 203 23.04 2.25 0.30
N GLY A 204 22.69 1.02 -0.08
CA GLY A 204 23.64 -0.06 -0.35
C GLY A 204 24.56 0.26 -1.54
N MET A 205 24.01 0.79 -2.64
CA MET A 205 24.82 1.23 -3.79
C MET A 205 25.78 2.36 -3.42
N ILE A 206 25.40 3.30 -2.54
CA ILE A 206 26.29 4.37 -2.08
C ILE A 206 27.41 3.81 -1.21
N MET A 207 27.10 2.88 -0.29
CA MET A 207 28.09 2.30 0.61
C MET A 207 29.06 1.33 -0.07
N LEU A 208 28.62 0.63 -1.13
CA LEU A 208 29.41 -0.40 -1.82
C LEU A 208 29.97 0.06 -3.19
N GLY A 209 29.37 1.08 -3.82
CA GLY A 209 29.79 1.64 -5.11
C GLY A 209 30.80 2.77 -5.00
N GLY A 210 31.29 3.08 -3.78
CA GLY A 210 32.48 3.89 -3.57
C GLY A 210 33.74 3.04 -3.71
N SER A 211 34.16 2.76 -4.94
CA SER A 211 35.47 2.18 -5.27
C SER A 211 35.96 2.76 -6.58
#